data_AF-A0A942VCY0-F1
#
_entry.id   AF-A0A942VCY0-F1
#
_cell.length_a   1.000
_cell.length_b   1.000
_cell.length_c   1.000
_cell.angle_alpha   90.00
_cell.angle_beta   90.00
_cell.angle_gamma   90.00
#
_symmetry.space_group_name_H-M   'P 1'
#
loop_
_entity.id
_entity.type
_entity.pdbx_description
1 polymer ?
#
loop_
_entity_poly.entity_id
_entity_poly.type
_entity_poly.pdbx_seq_one_letter_code
_entity_poly.pdbx_strand_id
1 'polypeptide(L)'
;MEWMKKGLIYCPDGSSVWMNNSVLTPQPFLLDEETIRIYASFRDSKGVGRIGYIDLAARNPKHILKISSEPVLNTGMPGCFDDNGLLLGDVIRVNDKIYMYYVGFQIPEKVKFLAFSGLAVSTDNGETFHRIQNTPVMDRSDEGIYGRCIHSVIYDENKFKTWYAVIHDWTYINNIPYPTYYIKYTESADGIHFDSEGITCVRCNPEEYRIGRPRVRKLSARDVTDQTDRQTDRQTDRQTDRQTDRQTDRQTDRQTDRQVLGNVLYF
;
A
#
# COMPACT_ATOMS: atom_id res chain seq x y z
N MET A 1 4.41 6.72 15.89
CA MET A 1 4.52 7.50 14.63
C MET A 1 3.23 8.25 14.39
N GLU A 2 3.28 9.57 14.21
CA GLU A 2 2.14 10.36 13.73
C GLU A 2 2.34 10.70 12.25
N TRP A 3 1.30 10.47 11.45
CA TRP A 3 1.32 10.75 10.01
C TRP A 3 0.64 12.08 9.73
N MET A 4 1.32 12.95 8.97
CA MET A 4 0.74 14.20 8.48
C MET A 4 0.39 14.06 7.00
N LYS A 5 -0.90 14.16 6.66
CA LYS A 5 -1.38 14.13 5.27
C LYS A 5 -0.89 15.39 4.53
N LYS A 6 -0.17 15.23 3.42
CA LYS A 6 0.41 16.34 2.63
C LYS A 6 -0.37 16.74 1.37
N GLY A 7 -1.46 16.02 1.08
CA GLY A 7 -2.34 16.28 -0.07
C GLY A 7 -2.23 15.21 -1.16
N LEU A 8 -2.97 15.42 -2.25
CA LEU A 8 -2.97 14.59 -3.45
C LEU A 8 -1.80 14.98 -4.36
N ILE A 9 -1.11 13.99 -4.92
CA ILE A 9 -0.01 14.21 -5.88
C ILE A 9 -0.50 14.08 -7.32
N TYR A 10 -1.23 13.00 -7.62
CA TYR A 10 -1.69 12.71 -8.96
C TYR A 10 -3.08 12.06 -8.94
N CYS A 11 -3.90 12.41 -9.92
CA CYS A 11 -5.17 11.77 -10.24
C CYS A 11 -5.26 11.64 -11.77
N PRO A 12 -5.72 10.50 -12.31
CA PRO A 12 -6.02 10.37 -13.72
C PRO A 12 -7.09 11.40 -14.13
N ASP A 13 -6.96 11.95 -15.32
CA ASP A 13 -7.91 12.89 -15.93
C ASP A 13 -8.82 12.22 -16.97
N GLY A 14 -8.67 10.91 -17.18
CA GLY A 14 -9.42 10.13 -18.15
C GLY A 14 -8.90 10.19 -19.60
N SER A 15 -7.80 10.92 -19.86
CA SER A 15 -7.24 11.06 -21.22
C SER A 15 -6.51 9.81 -21.71
N SER A 16 -5.94 9.02 -20.79
CA SER A 16 -5.24 7.77 -21.12
C SER A 16 -6.20 6.59 -21.14
N VAL A 17 -6.02 5.70 -22.12
CA VAL A 17 -6.78 4.45 -22.26
C VAL A 17 -6.49 3.44 -21.15
N TRP A 18 -5.31 3.52 -20.53
CA TRP A 18 -4.87 2.58 -19.50
C TRP A 18 -4.71 3.22 -18.11
N MET A 19 -4.52 4.54 -18.05
CA MET A 19 -4.57 5.34 -16.82
C MET A 19 -5.83 6.21 -16.80
N ASN A 20 -6.98 5.59 -16.56
CA ASN A 20 -8.27 6.26 -16.73
C ASN A 20 -9.02 6.48 -15.42
N ASN A 21 -9.26 5.42 -14.67
CA ASN A 21 -10.23 5.43 -13.57
C ASN A 21 -9.61 5.82 -12.23
N SER A 22 -8.46 5.25 -11.90
CA SER A 22 -7.85 5.40 -10.57
C SER A 22 -6.41 4.91 -10.54
N VAL A 23 -5.68 5.33 -9.50
CA VAL A 23 -4.34 4.82 -9.17
C VAL A 23 -4.39 4.11 -7.83
N LEU A 24 -3.88 2.88 -7.80
CA LEU A 24 -3.89 2.00 -6.63
C LEU A 24 -2.46 1.66 -6.22
N THR A 25 -2.30 1.36 -4.93
CA THR A 25 -1.07 0.79 -4.35
C THR A 25 0.21 1.52 -4.76
N PRO A 26 0.31 2.86 -4.58
CA PRO A 26 1.54 3.57 -4.88
C PRO A 26 2.68 3.03 -4.02
N GLN A 27 3.86 2.91 -4.63
CA GLN A 27 5.07 2.44 -4.01
C GLN A 27 6.25 3.35 -4.38
N PRO A 28 6.78 4.14 -3.41
CA PRO A 28 7.93 4.97 -3.67
C PRO A 28 9.19 4.13 -3.82
N PHE A 29 9.99 4.48 -4.82
CA PHE A 29 11.30 3.94 -5.11
C PHE A 29 12.25 5.12 -5.34
N LEU A 30 13.30 5.22 -4.53
CA LEU A 30 14.31 6.26 -4.73
C LEU A 30 15.18 5.84 -5.92
N LEU A 31 14.96 6.49 -7.06
CA LEU A 31 15.65 6.16 -8.31
C LEU A 31 17.09 6.66 -8.26
N ASP A 32 17.25 7.92 -7.85
CA ASP A 32 18.51 8.63 -7.66
C ASP A 32 18.33 9.72 -6.59
N GLU A 33 19.34 10.58 -6.40
CA GLU A 33 19.32 11.65 -5.39
C GLU A 33 18.27 12.74 -5.65
N GLU A 34 17.81 12.89 -6.89
CA GLU A 34 16.92 13.95 -7.33
C GLU A 34 15.51 13.45 -7.63
N THR A 35 15.32 12.15 -7.82
CA THR A 35 14.08 11.55 -8.33
C THR A 35 13.54 10.45 -7.42
N ILE A 36 12.31 10.63 -6.97
CA ILE A 36 11.49 9.57 -6.37
C ILE A 36 10.54 9.06 -7.45
N ARG A 37 10.71 7.81 -7.89
CA ARG A 37 9.79 7.11 -8.79
C ARG A 37 8.70 6.45 -7.97
N ILE A 38 7.44 6.79 -8.23
CA ILE A 38 6.28 6.12 -7.64
C ILE A 38 5.76 5.11 -8.64
N TYR A 39 6.03 3.83 -8.42
CA TYR A 39 5.31 2.77 -9.14
C TYR A 39 3.90 2.64 -8.59
N ALA A 40 2.92 2.40 -9.47
CA ALA A 40 1.54 2.20 -9.04
C ALA A 40 0.75 1.40 -10.07
N SER A 41 -0.40 0.88 -9.64
CA SER A 41 -1.37 0.23 -10.54
C SER A 41 -2.40 1.24 -11.00
N PHE A 42 -2.43 1.47 -12.31
CA PHE A 42 -3.39 2.35 -12.97
C PHE A 42 -4.48 1.51 -13.59
N ARG A 43 -5.75 1.86 -13.30
CA ARG A 43 -6.90 1.16 -13.86
C ARG A 43 -7.41 1.86 -15.10
N ASP A 44 -7.71 1.07 -16.13
CA ASP A 44 -8.50 1.54 -17.27
C ASP A 44 -9.98 1.76 -16.90
N SER A 45 -10.78 2.18 -17.87
CA SER A 45 -12.21 2.45 -17.69
C SER A 45 -13.04 1.20 -17.33
N LYS A 46 -12.50 -0.01 -17.57
CA LYS A 46 -13.12 -1.29 -17.20
C LYS A 46 -12.64 -1.80 -15.84
N GLY A 47 -11.69 -1.10 -15.21
CA GLY A 47 -11.11 -1.49 -13.93
C GLY A 47 -9.93 -2.44 -14.03
N VAL A 48 -9.40 -2.73 -15.22
CA VAL A 48 -8.22 -3.59 -15.40
C VAL A 48 -6.97 -2.80 -15.05
N GLY A 49 -6.24 -3.28 -14.04
CA GLY A 49 -5.01 -2.67 -13.56
C GLY A 49 -3.80 -3.01 -14.43
N ARG A 50 -2.94 -2.02 -14.69
CA ARG A 50 -1.61 -2.15 -15.29
C ARG A 50 -0.61 -1.34 -14.48
N ILE A 51 0.67 -1.69 -14.51
CA ILE A 51 1.67 -1.02 -13.68
C ILE A 51 2.43 0.00 -14.52
N GLY A 52 2.53 1.22 -13.99
CA GLY A 52 3.31 2.33 -14.54
C GLY A 52 4.01 3.09 -13.43
N TYR A 53 4.52 4.28 -13.74
CA TYR A 53 5.13 5.14 -12.73
C TYR A 53 4.89 6.63 -12.93
N ILE A 54 5.12 7.37 -11.84
CA ILE A 54 5.18 8.83 -11.79
C ILE A 54 6.50 9.21 -11.11
N ASP A 55 7.34 9.99 -11.78
CA ASP A 55 8.56 10.54 -11.22
C ASP A 55 8.30 11.88 -10.57
N LEU A 56 8.80 12.04 -9.36
CA LEU A 56 8.64 13.22 -8.52
C LEU A 56 10.01 13.76 -8.15
N ALA A 57 10.14 15.08 -8.04
CA ALA A 57 11.35 15.68 -7.49
C ALA A 57 11.52 15.28 -6.02
N ALA A 58 12.66 14.68 -5.66
CA ALA A 58 12.92 14.14 -4.33
C ALA A 58 12.85 15.22 -3.24
N ARG A 59 13.31 16.44 -3.56
CA ARG A 59 13.29 17.59 -2.65
C ARG A 59 11.92 18.29 -2.58
N ASN A 60 11.05 18.06 -3.55
CA ASN A 60 9.68 18.58 -3.56
C ASN A 60 8.73 17.58 -4.24
N PRO A 61 8.25 16.55 -3.52
CA PRO A 61 7.45 15.47 -4.13
C PRO A 61 6.09 15.89 -4.69
N LYS A 62 5.69 17.16 -4.57
CA LYS A 62 4.52 17.71 -5.27
C LYS A 62 4.79 18.06 -6.72
N HIS A 63 6.07 18.15 -7.11
CA HIS A 63 6.48 18.46 -8.47
C HIS A 63 6.66 17.17 -9.26
N ILE A 64 5.77 16.92 -10.22
CA ILE A 64 5.84 15.79 -11.14
C ILE A 64 6.86 16.11 -12.25
N LEU A 65 7.84 15.24 -12.42
CA LEU A 65 8.88 15.34 -13.44
C LEU A 65 8.49 14.60 -14.72
N LYS A 66 7.97 13.37 -14.57
CA LYS A 66 7.65 12.46 -15.67
C LYS A 66 6.52 11.53 -15.25
N ILE A 67 5.71 11.11 -16.21
CA ILE A 67 4.76 10.01 -16.06
C ILE A 67 5.06 9.02 -17.18
N SER A 68 5.09 7.73 -16.88
CA SER A 68 5.28 6.69 -17.90
C SER A 68 4.17 6.82 -18.96
N SER A 69 4.54 6.92 -20.24
CA SER A 69 3.57 7.01 -21.34
C SER A 69 2.85 5.68 -21.59
N GLU A 70 3.55 4.57 -21.38
CA GLU A 70 3.06 3.21 -21.50
C GLU A 70 3.19 2.46 -20.17
N PRO A 71 2.42 1.38 -19.95
CA PRO A 71 2.64 0.51 -18.81
C PRO A 71 4.04 -0.09 -18.85
N VAL A 72 4.75 -0.04 -17.72
CA VAL A 72 6.02 -0.77 -17.56
C VAL A 72 5.79 -2.27 -17.39
N LEU A 73 4.59 -2.66 -16.97
CA LEU A 73 4.10 -4.03 -16.98
C LEU A 73 2.60 -4.04 -17.35
N ASN A 74 2.29 -4.69 -18.47
CA ASN A 74 0.92 -4.88 -18.98
C ASN A 74 0.41 -6.29 -18.64
N THR A 75 -0.88 -6.58 -18.79
CA THR A 75 -1.50 -7.90 -18.48
C THR A 75 -0.82 -9.06 -19.21
N GLY A 76 -0.92 -10.25 -18.64
CA GLY A 76 -0.41 -11.48 -19.25
C GLY A 76 -1.17 -11.91 -20.50
N MET A 77 -0.65 -12.93 -21.16
CA MET A 77 -1.36 -13.60 -22.26
C MET A 77 -2.62 -14.30 -21.72
N PRO A 78 -3.66 -14.50 -22.54
CA PRO A 78 -4.86 -15.22 -22.13
C PRO A 78 -4.54 -16.57 -21.49
N GLY A 79 -5.10 -16.83 -20.30
CA GLY A 79 -4.88 -18.05 -19.53
C GLY A 79 -3.72 -17.99 -18.53
N CYS A 80 -2.85 -16.97 -18.60
CA CYS A 80 -1.88 -16.71 -17.53
C CYS A 80 -2.59 -16.25 -16.25
N PHE A 81 -1.88 -16.29 -15.12
CA PHE A 81 -2.43 -15.92 -13.81
C PHE A 81 -2.76 -14.43 -13.66
N ASP A 82 -2.28 -13.61 -14.60
CA ASP A 82 -2.28 -12.16 -14.57
C ASP A 82 -2.91 -11.54 -15.83
N ASP A 83 -3.81 -12.28 -16.48
CA ASP A 83 -4.48 -11.91 -17.72
C ASP A 83 -5.68 -10.97 -17.53
N ASN A 84 -6.27 -10.90 -16.32
CA ASN A 84 -7.41 -10.02 -16.00
C ASN A 84 -7.04 -8.77 -15.17
N GLY A 85 -5.76 -8.49 -14.98
CA GLY A 85 -5.30 -7.25 -14.36
C GLY A 85 -4.17 -7.46 -13.35
N LEU A 86 -3.51 -6.35 -13.02
CA LEU A 86 -2.34 -6.31 -12.15
C LEU A 86 -2.57 -5.34 -10.98
N LEU A 87 -2.12 -5.74 -9.79
CA LEU A 87 -1.98 -4.86 -8.63
C LEU A 87 -0.53 -4.88 -8.15
N LEU A 88 0.06 -3.71 -7.90
CA LEU A 88 1.45 -3.61 -7.46
C LEU A 88 1.60 -4.16 -6.04
N GLY A 89 2.52 -5.11 -5.88
CA GLY A 89 2.94 -5.64 -4.59
C GLY A 89 4.02 -4.76 -3.97
N ASP A 90 5.26 -4.96 -4.42
CA ASP A 90 6.43 -4.22 -3.98
C ASP A 90 7.49 -4.06 -5.07
N VAL A 91 8.38 -3.07 -4.91
CA VAL A 91 9.52 -2.84 -5.80
C VAL A 91 10.78 -2.65 -4.97
N ILE A 92 11.79 -3.48 -5.21
CA ILE A 92 13.04 -3.47 -4.45
C ILE A 92 14.26 -3.53 -5.36
N ARG A 93 15.37 -2.96 -4.89
CA ARG A 93 16.67 -3.11 -5.54
C ARG A 93 17.32 -4.41 -5.03
N VAL A 94 17.80 -5.23 -5.95
CA VAL A 94 18.57 -6.45 -5.66
C VAL A 94 19.82 -6.38 -6.52
N ASN A 95 20.95 -6.07 -5.90
CA ASN A 95 22.21 -5.78 -6.58
C ASN A 95 22.03 -4.67 -7.65
N ASP A 96 22.32 -4.97 -8.91
CA ASP A 96 22.22 -4.10 -10.08
C ASP A 96 20.85 -4.11 -10.76
N LYS A 97 19.90 -4.90 -10.24
CA LYS A 97 18.56 -5.09 -10.83
C LYS A 97 17.46 -4.52 -9.94
N ILE A 98 16.30 -4.28 -10.54
CA ILE A 98 15.08 -3.91 -9.82
C ILE A 98 14.06 -5.03 -9.97
N TYR A 99 13.59 -5.53 -8.84
CA TYR A 99 12.59 -6.60 -8.75
C TYR A 99 11.25 -5.97 -8.45
N MET A 100 10.24 -6.28 -9.26
CA MET A 100 8.85 -5.88 -9.07
C MET A 100 8.01 -7.12 -8.78
N TYR A 101 7.59 -7.25 -7.52
CA TYR A 101 6.58 -8.21 -7.13
C TYR A 101 5.20 -7.60 -7.37
N TYR A 102 4.33 -8.36 -8.01
CA TYR A 102 2.99 -7.90 -8.37
C TYR A 102 1.97 -9.01 -8.16
N VAL A 103 0.71 -8.64 -8.03
CA VAL A 103 -0.43 -9.55 -7.94
C VAL A 103 -1.14 -9.58 -9.29
N GLY A 104 -1.26 -10.76 -9.87
CA GLY A 104 -2.09 -11.04 -11.05
C GLY A 104 -3.46 -11.58 -10.65
N PHE A 105 -4.48 -11.27 -11.44
CA PHE A 105 -5.84 -11.76 -11.23
C PHE A 105 -6.32 -12.64 -12.37
N GLN A 106 -7.07 -13.68 -12.01
CA GLN A 106 -7.95 -14.44 -12.91
C GLN A 106 -9.40 -14.32 -12.45
N ILE A 107 -10.33 -14.40 -13.40
CA ILE A 107 -11.78 -14.38 -13.14
C ILE A 107 -12.36 -15.79 -13.41
N PRO A 108 -12.46 -16.66 -12.40
CA PRO A 108 -13.12 -17.95 -12.55
C PRO A 108 -14.65 -17.81 -12.47
N GLU A 109 -15.38 -18.85 -12.86
CA GLU A 109 -16.84 -18.82 -12.91
C GLU A 109 -17.52 -18.74 -11.52
N LYS A 110 -16.99 -19.45 -10.52
CA LYS A 110 -17.69 -19.69 -9.24
C LYS A 110 -17.28 -18.78 -8.09
N VAL A 111 -16.17 -18.07 -8.20
CA VAL A 111 -15.69 -17.12 -7.18
C VAL A 111 -15.30 -15.82 -7.86
N LYS A 112 -15.34 -14.72 -7.12
CA LYS A 112 -15.19 -13.38 -7.71
C LYS A 112 -13.86 -13.19 -8.45
N PHE A 113 -12.76 -13.72 -7.90
CA PHE A 113 -11.45 -13.76 -8.55
C PHE A 113 -10.53 -14.76 -7.84
N LEU A 114 -9.44 -15.12 -8.50
CA LEU A 114 -8.23 -15.68 -7.89
C LEU A 114 -7.11 -14.65 -7.99
N ALA A 115 -6.20 -14.64 -7.02
CA ALA A 115 -5.09 -13.70 -6.97
C ALA A 115 -3.76 -14.42 -6.69
N PHE A 116 -2.74 -14.11 -7.46
CA PHE A 116 -1.45 -14.81 -7.39
C PHE A 116 -0.30 -13.82 -7.48
N SER A 117 0.87 -14.18 -6.95
CA SER A 117 2.02 -13.28 -7.06
C SER A 117 2.93 -13.65 -8.22
N GLY A 118 3.30 -12.64 -9.00
CA GLY A 118 4.33 -12.69 -10.04
C GLY A 118 5.56 -11.90 -9.65
N LEU A 119 6.63 -12.12 -10.41
CA LEU A 119 7.86 -11.34 -10.37
C LEU A 119 8.21 -10.89 -11.78
N ALA A 120 8.51 -9.61 -11.93
CA ALA A 120 9.12 -9.03 -13.11
C ALA A 120 10.41 -8.31 -12.72
N VAL A 121 11.40 -8.30 -13.61
CA VAL A 121 12.73 -7.75 -13.36
C VAL A 121 13.05 -6.70 -14.40
N SER A 122 13.63 -5.60 -13.95
CA SER A 122 14.21 -4.55 -14.77
C SER A 122 15.73 -4.58 -14.69
N THR A 123 16.37 -4.38 -15.84
CA THR A 123 17.81 -4.19 -16.01
C THR A 123 18.15 -2.84 -16.65
N ASP A 124 17.16 -1.96 -16.82
CA ASP A 124 17.27 -0.65 -17.48
C ASP A 124 16.90 0.50 -16.53
N ASN A 125 17.27 0.34 -15.26
CA ASN A 125 16.97 1.29 -14.18
C ASN A 125 15.47 1.55 -13.99
N GLY A 126 14.64 0.53 -14.22
CA GLY A 126 13.22 0.55 -13.88
C GLY A 126 12.34 1.27 -14.91
N GLU A 127 12.82 1.43 -16.15
CA GLU A 127 12.02 1.94 -17.27
C GLU A 127 11.12 0.84 -17.84
N THR A 128 11.61 -0.39 -17.94
CA THR A 128 10.83 -1.55 -18.40
C THR A 128 11.02 -2.77 -17.49
N PHE A 129 10.00 -3.64 -17.44
CA PHE A 129 10.04 -4.87 -16.65
C PHE A 129 9.66 -6.08 -17.49
N HIS A 130 10.43 -7.16 -17.34
CA HIS A 130 10.14 -8.43 -17.98
C HIS A 130 9.76 -9.47 -16.93
N ARG A 131 8.64 -10.15 -17.12
CA ARG A 131 8.24 -11.31 -16.30
C ARG A 131 9.34 -12.35 -16.34
N ILE A 132 9.63 -12.95 -15.19
CA ILE A 132 10.58 -14.07 -15.16
C ILE A 132 9.96 -15.40 -15.63
N GLN A 133 8.63 -15.54 -15.49
CA GLN A 133 7.88 -16.71 -15.92
C GLN A 133 6.39 -16.37 -16.14
N ASN A 134 5.67 -17.22 -16.87
CA ASN A 134 4.24 -17.05 -17.18
C ASN A 134 3.30 -17.60 -16.09
N THR A 135 3.82 -18.36 -15.14
CA THR A 135 3.11 -18.88 -13.97
C THR A 135 3.39 -18.02 -12.73
N PRO A 136 2.59 -18.12 -11.67
CA PRO A 136 2.91 -17.41 -10.42
C PRO A 136 4.26 -17.84 -9.86
N VAL A 137 4.98 -16.90 -9.22
CA VAL A 137 6.11 -17.25 -8.32
C VAL A 137 5.59 -17.69 -6.95
N MET A 138 4.42 -17.16 -6.56
CA MET A 138 3.68 -17.64 -5.39
C MET A 138 2.25 -17.96 -5.82
N ASP A 139 2.03 -19.25 -6.05
CA ASP A 139 0.70 -19.81 -6.32
C ASP A 139 -0.03 -20.08 -4.99
N ARG A 140 -1.28 -20.52 -5.10
CA ARG A 140 -2.14 -20.98 -4.02
C ARG A 140 -1.60 -22.24 -3.37
N SER A 141 -2.03 -22.44 -2.14
CA SER A 141 -1.85 -23.67 -1.37
C SER A 141 -3.01 -23.79 -0.39
N ASP A 142 -3.03 -24.83 0.45
CA ASP A 142 -4.11 -25.08 1.41
C ASP A 142 -4.30 -23.93 2.41
N GLU A 143 -3.29 -23.11 2.70
CA GLU A 143 -3.45 -21.92 3.56
C GLU A 143 -4.25 -20.79 2.90
N GLY A 144 -4.27 -20.75 1.56
CA GLY A 144 -4.71 -19.61 0.75
C GLY A 144 -5.26 -20.05 -0.60
N ILE A 145 -6.35 -20.81 -0.58
CA ILE A 145 -6.96 -21.44 -1.77
C ILE A 145 -7.54 -20.46 -2.80
N TYR A 146 -7.67 -19.18 -2.46
CA TYR A 146 -8.10 -18.12 -3.38
C TYR A 146 -6.97 -17.17 -3.76
N GLY A 147 -5.87 -17.17 -2.99
CA GLY A 147 -4.70 -16.39 -3.35
C GLY A 147 -3.65 -16.21 -2.28
N ARG A 148 -2.42 -15.97 -2.73
CA ARG A 148 -1.25 -15.63 -1.91
C ARG A 148 -0.54 -14.45 -2.57
N CYS A 149 -0.66 -13.28 -1.94
CA CYS A 149 -0.38 -11.98 -2.54
C CYS A 149 0.79 -11.27 -1.85
N ILE A 150 1.95 -11.22 -2.50
CA ILE A 150 3.15 -10.55 -2.00
C ILE A 150 2.94 -9.04 -2.05
N HIS A 151 3.19 -8.38 -0.92
CA HIS A 151 2.98 -6.93 -0.77
C HIS A 151 4.14 -6.18 -0.13
N SER A 152 5.04 -6.89 0.53
CA SER A 152 6.29 -6.33 1.05
C SER A 152 7.40 -7.36 0.96
N VAL A 153 8.54 -6.94 0.43
CA VAL A 153 9.75 -7.77 0.36
C VAL A 153 10.93 -6.97 0.86
N ILE A 154 11.81 -7.60 1.63
CA ILE A 154 13.10 -7.05 2.02
C ILE A 154 14.16 -8.04 1.55
N TYR A 155 15.11 -7.57 0.76
CA TYR A 155 16.31 -8.34 0.43
C TYR A 155 17.42 -8.00 1.43
N ASP A 156 17.77 -8.95 2.27
CA ASP A 156 18.71 -8.79 3.38
C ASP A 156 19.38 -10.13 3.68
N GLU A 157 20.67 -10.14 4.01
CA GLU A 157 21.44 -11.37 4.30
C GLU A 157 21.34 -12.42 3.17
N ASN A 158 21.33 -11.97 1.92
CA ASN A 158 21.15 -12.80 0.72
C ASN A 158 19.85 -13.63 0.71
N LYS A 159 18.79 -13.11 1.33
CA LYS A 159 17.47 -13.74 1.36
C LYS A 159 16.38 -12.72 1.05
N PHE A 160 15.32 -13.20 0.42
CA PHE A 160 14.07 -12.49 0.23
C PHE A 160 13.15 -12.78 1.40
N LYS A 161 13.06 -11.83 2.33
CA LYS A 161 12.16 -11.83 3.48
C LYS A 161 10.83 -11.24 3.01
N THR A 162 9.76 -12.04 2.97
CA THR A 162 8.55 -11.73 2.21
C THR A 162 7.30 -11.77 3.09
N TRP A 163 6.51 -10.70 3.06
CA TRP A 163 5.21 -10.62 3.72
C TRP A 163 4.10 -10.55 2.69
N TYR A 164 3.11 -11.41 2.87
CA TYR A 164 2.07 -11.64 1.90
C TYR A 164 0.71 -11.80 2.58
N ALA A 165 -0.33 -11.38 1.87
CA ALA A 165 -1.71 -11.59 2.29
C ALA A 165 -2.21 -12.93 1.77
N VAL A 166 -2.97 -13.63 2.61
CA VAL A 166 -3.50 -14.96 2.31
C VAL A 166 -5.01 -14.89 2.20
N ILE A 167 -5.54 -15.19 1.01
CA ILE A 167 -6.98 -15.23 0.75
C ILE A 167 -7.47 -16.65 0.95
N HIS A 168 -8.15 -16.87 2.07
CA HIS A 168 -8.58 -18.21 2.48
C HIS A 168 -10.11 -18.40 2.44
N ASP A 169 -10.88 -17.33 2.45
CA ASP A 169 -12.35 -17.39 2.46
C ASP A 169 -12.99 -16.12 1.87
N TRP A 170 -14.32 -16.08 1.85
CA TRP A 170 -15.14 -14.95 1.42
C TRP A 170 -16.19 -14.63 2.48
N THR A 171 -16.20 -13.38 2.95
CA THR A 171 -17.27 -12.83 3.78
C THR A 171 -18.27 -12.11 2.91
N TYR A 172 -19.57 -12.31 3.17
CA TYR A 172 -20.65 -11.65 2.44
C TYR A 172 -21.22 -10.51 3.27
N ILE A 173 -21.18 -9.30 2.71
CA ILE A 173 -21.79 -8.11 3.32
C ILE A 173 -22.83 -7.60 2.33
N ASN A 174 -24.10 -7.61 2.72
CA ASN A 174 -25.22 -7.27 1.84
C ASN A 174 -25.19 -8.06 0.51
N ASN A 175 -24.95 -9.37 0.60
CA ASN A 175 -24.78 -10.30 -0.53
C ASN A 175 -23.60 -10.00 -1.48
N ILE A 176 -22.73 -9.04 -1.15
CA ILE A 176 -21.52 -8.77 -1.92
C ILE A 176 -20.38 -9.59 -1.32
N PRO A 177 -19.71 -10.45 -2.10
CA PRO A 177 -18.56 -11.20 -1.61
C PRO A 177 -17.34 -10.28 -1.48
N TYR A 178 -16.77 -10.29 -0.28
CA TYR A 178 -15.52 -9.67 0.07
C TYR A 178 -14.52 -10.75 0.49
N PRO A 179 -13.32 -10.76 -0.10
CA PRO A 179 -12.29 -11.72 0.26
C PRO A 179 -11.83 -11.48 1.70
N THR A 180 -11.54 -12.57 2.42
CA THR A 180 -10.97 -12.52 3.76
C THR A 180 -9.46 -12.72 3.73
N TYR A 181 -8.75 -12.02 4.63
CA TYR A 181 -7.29 -12.00 4.59
C TYR A 181 -6.67 -11.96 5.97
N TYR A 182 -5.53 -12.64 6.09
CA TYR A 182 -4.56 -12.42 7.15
C TYR A 182 -3.15 -12.35 6.55
N ILE A 183 -2.16 -11.94 7.35
CA ILE A 183 -0.79 -11.73 6.88
C ILE A 183 0.11 -12.87 7.34
N LYS A 184 0.87 -13.42 6.41
CA LYS A 184 1.93 -14.39 6.65
C LYS A 184 3.30 -13.88 6.17
N TYR A 185 4.34 -14.55 6.65
CA TYR A 185 5.74 -14.34 6.31
C TYR A 185 6.35 -15.64 5.76
N THR A 186 7.24 -15.52 4.79
CA THR A 186 8.08 -16.60 4.29
C THR A 186 9.42 -16.04 3.82
N GLU A 187 10.40 -16.92 3.64
CA GLU A 187 11.71 -16.59 3.08
C GLU A 187 11.92 -17.32 1.76
N SER A 188 12.70 -16.72 0.88
CA SER A 188 13.20 -17.37 -0.33
C SER A 188 14.67 -17.03 -0.55
N ALA A 189 15.44 -17.99 -1.05
CA ALA A 189 16.84 -17.78 -1.41
C ALA A 189 16.99 -17.02 -2.74
N ASP A 190 16.03 -17.16 -3.65
CA ASP A 190 16.09 -16.61 -5.01
C ASP A 190 14.97 -15.63 -5.35
N GLY A 191 13.95 -15.51 -4.49
CA GLY A 191 12.79 -14.63 -4.70
C GLY A 191 11.78 -15.19 -5.70
N ILE A 192 11.94 -16.44 -6.11
CA ILE A 192 11.12 -17.11 -7.13
C ILE A 192 10.41 -18.31 -6.51
N HIS A 193 11.13 -19.11 -5.72
CA HIS A 193 10.58 -20.30 -5.08
C HIS A 193 10.27 -20.00 -3.62
N PHE A 194 9.01 -20.24 -3.23
CA PHE A 194 8.50 -20.03 -1.88
C PHE A 194 7.83 -21.30 -1.36
N ASP A 195 7.89 -21.50 -0.04
CA ASP A 195 7.22 -22.63 0.61
C ASP A 195 5.69 -22.56 0.43
N SER A 196 5.04 -23.72 0.50
CA SER A 196 3.58 -23.83 0.44
C SER A 196 2.89 -23.26 1.69
N GLU A 197 3.61 -23.10 2.79
CA GLU A 197 3.11 -22.54 4.04
C GLU A 197 4.09 -21.51 4.61
N GLY A 198 3.55 -20.44 5.19
CA GLY A 198 4.33 -19.42 5.90
C GLY A 198 3.90 -19.22 7.35
N ILE A 199 4.65 -18.37 8.04
CA ILE A 199 4.46 -18.04 9.46
C ILE A 199 3.42 -16.94 9.59
N THR A 200 2.35 -17.14 10.37
CA THR A 200 1.34 -16.10 10.62
C THR A 200 1.92 -14.91 11.39
N CYS A 201 1.75 -13.71 10.84
CA CYS A 201 2.19 -12.45 11.47
C CYS A 201 1.04 -11.64 12.07
N VAL A 202 -0.03 -11.44 11.29
CA VAL A 202 -1.16 -10.59 11.69
C VAL A 202 -2.46 -11.30 11.35
N ARG A 203 -3.34 -11.46 12.34
CA ARG A 203 -4.70 -11.99 12.17
C ARG A 203 -5.69 -10.85 12.30
N CYS A 204 -6.82 -10.98 11.62
CA CYS A 204 -7.99 -10.17 11.92
C CYS A 204 -8.52 -10.50 13.31
N ASN A 205 -9.00 -9.48 14.01
CA ASN A 205 -9.86 -9.69 15.18
C ASN A 205 -11.28 -10.13 14.71
N PRO A 206 -12.19 -10.54 15.61
CA PRO A 206 -13.53 -11.02 15.23
C PRO A 206 -14.44 -10.01 14.49
N GLU A 207 -14.16 -8.71 14.60
CA GLU A 207 -14.92 -7.64 13.93
C GLU A 207 -14.30 -7.26 12.57
N GLU A 208 -13.12 -7.79 12.26
CA GLU A 208 -12.39 -7.57 11.02
C GLU A 208 -12.46 -8.80 10.13
N TYR A 209 -12.52 -8.58 8.83
CA TYR A 209 -12.46 -9.68 7.85
C TYR A 209 -11.26 -9.56 6.91
N ARG A 210 -10.51 -8.45 6.93
CA ARG A 210 -9.42 -8.23 5.98
C ARG A 210 -8.31 -7.32 6.51
N ILE A 211 -7.09 -7.85 6.47
CA ILE A 211 -5.85 -7.08 6.46
C ILE A 211 -5.08 -7.50 5.20
N GLY A 212 -5.09 -6.65 4.18
CA GLY A 212 -4.76 -7.09 2.82
C GLY A 212 -3.43 -6.63 2.23
N ARG A 213 -2.80 -5.55 2.73
CA ARG A 213 -1.55 -5.02 2.15
C ARG A 213 -0.56 -4.65 3.25
N PRO A 214 0.23 -5.59 3.76
CA PRO A 214 1.27 -5.30 4.73
C PRO A 214 2.37 -4.46 4.07
N ARG A 215 2.92 -3.50 4.84
CA ARG A 215 4.16 -2.81 4.49
C ARG A 215 5.12 -2.95 5.66
N VAL A 216 6.27 -3.56 5.40
CA VAL A 216 7.28 -3.83 6.42
C VAL A 216 8.52 -3.00 6.12
N ARG A 217 9.11 -2.43 7.17
CA ARG A 217 10.36 -1.67 7.11
C ARG A 217 11.24 -2.12 8.26
N LYS A 218 12.52 -2.35 7.98
CA LYS A 218 13.55 -2.57 9.00
C LYS A 218 13.87 -1.20 9.59
N LEU A 219 13.64 -1.02 10.90
CA LEU A 219 14.04 0.18 11.61
C LEU A 219 15.49 0.03 12.07
N SER A 220 16.30 1.06 11.88
CA SER A 220 17.61 1.16 12.53
C SER A 220 17.46 1.59 13.99
N ALA A 221 18.50 1.39 14.79
CA ALA A 221 18.51 1.87 16.18
C ALA A 221 18.25 3.39 16.28
N ARG A 222 18.70 4.17 15.28
CA ARG A 222 18.46 5.63 15.20
C ARG A 222 16.99 5.97 14.92
N ASP A 223 16.31 5.17 14.10
CA ASP A 223 14.88 5.38 13.81
C ASP A 223 14.01 5.15 15.05
N VAL A 224 14.46 4.28 15.96
CA VAL A 224 13.79 4.00 17.23
C VAL A 224 14.03 5.14 18.22
N THR A 225 15.26 5.65 18.35
CA THR A 225 15.57 6.76 19.27
C THR A 225 14.84 8.05 18.89
N ASP A 226 14.81 8.41 17.60
CA ASP A 226 14.08 9.57 17.10
C ASP A 226 12.56 9.48 17.36
N GLN A 227 12.01 8.26 17.46
CA GLN A 227 10.61 8.05 17.81
C GLN A 227 10.34 8.25 19.30
N THR A 228 11.23 7.76 20.17
CA THR A 228 11.11 7.94 21.63
C THR A 228 11.32 9.39 22.04
N ASP A 229 12.28 10.11 21.45
CA ASP A 229 12.59 11.49 21.81
C ASP A 229 11.41 12.43 21.46
N ARG A 230 10.84 12.27 20.25
CA ARG A 230 9.65 13.03 19.83
C ARG A 230 8.39 12.74 20.64
N GLN A 231 8.27 11.56 21.24
CA GLN A 231 7.17 11.24 22.15
C GLN A 231 7.34 11.95 23.50
N THR A 232 8.59 12.08 23.98
CA THR A 232 8.92 12.68 25.27
C THR A 232 8.76 14.20 25.24
N ASP A 233 9.24 14.87 24.18
CA ASP A 233 9.13 16.32 24.02
C ASP A 233 7.67 16.79 23.98
N ARG A 234 6.81 16.04 23.28
CA ARG A 234 5.38 16.38 23.16
C ARG A 234 4.57 16.16 24.43
N GLN A 235 5.03 15.29 25.33
CA GLN A 235 4.38 15.11 26.63
C GLN A 235 4.62 16.34 27.51
N THR A 236 5.81 16.95 27.39
CA THR A 236 6.21 18.18 28.07
C THR A 236 5.46 19.40 27.50
N ASP A 237 5.34 19.51 26.17
CA ASP A 237 4.62 20.63 25.54
C ASP A 237 3.11 20.61 25.83
N ARG A 238 2.46 19.43 25.78
CA ARG A 238 1.03 19.30 26.12
C ARG A 238 0.71 19.59 27.58
N GLN A 239 1.66 19.39 28.49
CA GLN A 239 1.50 19.81 29.89
C GLN A 239 1.56 21.33 30.02
N THR A 240 2.41 21.98 29.23
CA THR A 240 2.62 23.43 29.24
C THR A 240 1.43 24.18 28.61
N ASP A 241 0.91 23.72 27.47
CA ASP A 241 -0.24 24.35 26.79
C ASP A 241 -1.55 24.22 27.59
N ARG A 242 -1.78 23.06 28.23
CA ARG A 242 -2.97 22.87 29.11
C ARG A 242 -2.96 23.75 30.35
N GLN A 243 -1.79 24.18 30.82
CA GLN A 243 -1.71 25.15 31.92
C GLN A 243 -2.03 26.57 31.44
N THR A 244 -1.64 26.92 30.21
CA THR A 244 -1.84 28.25 29.64
C THR A 244 -3.30 28.49 29.24
N ASP A 245 -3.96 27.55 28.55
CA ASP A 245 -5.36 27.70 28.09
C ASP A 245 -6.37 27.79 29.26
N ARG A 246 -6.12 27.05 30.35
CA ARG A 246 -6.97 27.13 31.55
C ARG A 246 -6.91 28.48 32.26
N GLN A 247 -5.85 29.25 32.08
CA GLN A 247 -5.77 30.61 32.62
C GLN A 247 -6.54 31.61 31.74
N THR A 248 -6.58 31.40 30.43
CA THR A 248 -7.23 32.32 29.47
C THR A 248 -8.75 32.19 29.47
N ASP A 249 -9.30 30.96 29.49
CA ASP A 249 -10.77 30.75 29.45
C ASP A 249 -11.49 31.31 30.69
N ARG A 250 -10.85 31.29 31.86
CA ARG A 250 -11.44 31.85 33.10
C ARG A 250 -11.57 33.39 33.08
N GLN A 251 -10.85 34.08 32.20
CA GLN A 251 -10.99 35.54 32.07
C GLN A 251 -12.12 35.94 31.11
N THR A 252 -12.47 35.10 30.12
CA THR A 252 -13.43 35.44 29.07
C THR A 252 -14.89 35.20 29.49
N ASP A 253 -15.17 34.17 30.30
CA ASP A 253 -16.55 33.84 30.73
C ASP A 253 -17.20 34.90 31.64
N ARG A 254 -16.41 35.74 32.33
CA ARG A 254 -16.98 36.79 33.20
C ARG A 254 -17.50 38.02 32.45
N GLN A 255 -17.23 38.15 31.15
CA GLN A 255 -17.63 39.33 30.37
C GLN A 255 -18.95 39.16 29.60
N THR A 256 -19.43 37.93 29.37
CA THR A 256 -20.54 37.69 28.42
C THR A 256 -21.91 37.52 29.09
N ASP A 257 -21.98 37.25 30.40
CA ASP A 257 -23.24 36.92 31.11
C ASP A 257 -24.16 38.11 31.44
N ARG A 258 -23.93 39.32 30.90
CA ARG A 258 -24.68 40.53 31.28
C ARG A 258 -25.69 41.05 30.27
N GLN A 259 -25.88 40.41 29.12
CA GLN A 259 -26.87 40.87 28.15
C GLN A 259 -27.60 39.70 27.50
N VAL A 260 -28.94 39.84 27.52
CA VAL A 260 -29.95 39.23 26.64
C VAL A 260 -30.92 38.25 27.34
N LEU A 261 -32.02 38.87 27.80
CA LEU A 261 -33.47 38.55 27.59
C LEU A 261 -33.97 37.15 27.99
N GLY A 262 -35.06 36.96 28.76
CA GLY A 262 -36.28 37.78 28.88
C GLY A 262 -37.47 37.04 28.25
N ASN A 263 -38.16 36.22 29.06
CA ASN A 263 -39.52 35.63 28.99
C ASN A 263 -40.14 35.19 27.63
N VAL A 264 -40.74 33.99 27.58
CA VAL A 264 -42.18 33.71 27.79
C VAL A 264 -42.47 32.19 27.65
N LEU A 265 -43.51 31.74 28.37
CA LEU A 265 -43.95 30.38 28.72
C LEU A 265 -44.72 29.56 27.67
N TYR A 266 -44.69 28.25 27.97
CA TYR A 266 -45.43 27.04 27.59
C TYR A 266 -46.94 27.10 27.28
N PHE A 267 -47.36 26.20 26.38
CA PHE A 267 -48.15 25.00 26.72
C PHE A 267 -47.48 23.75 26.11
#